data_AF-J3K402-F1
#
_entry.id   AF-J3K402-F1
#
_cell.length_a   1.000
_cell.length_b   1.000
_cell.length_c   1.000
_cell.angle_alpha   90.00
_cell.angle_beta   90.00
_cell.angle_gamma   90.00
#
_symmetry.space_group_name_H-M   'P 1'
#
loop_
_entity.id
_entity.type
_entity.pdbx_description
1 polymer ?
#
loop_
_entity_poly.entity_id
_entity_poly.type
_entity_poly.pdbx_seq_one_letter_code
_entity_poly.pdbx_strand_id
1 'polypeptide(L)'
;MLSRRILTAKLPVQACARLPSVARPAFTQVRYASQAEIEDPGMNGGYPNPPAQRRQFRDPYGGWWDPQDRRNFGEPVHEDNDILGTFTTESYTHFKAPKAFFLMGCAITTVFAFSGLVSLFYPDKPSVPRTFEDGLEKELGGANAVRARKPGEDSW
;
A
#
# COMPACT_ATOMS: atom_id res chain seq x y z
N MET A 1 21.22 42.41 -50.34
CA MET A 1 21.68 42.62 -48.96
C MET A 1 20.58 42.14 -48.03
N LEU A 2 20.74 40.97 -47.38
CA LEU A 2 19.74 40.40 -46.47
C LEU A 2 20.34 40.32 -45.07
N SER A 3 19.62 40.95 -44.14
CA SER A 3 20.03 41.31 -42.79
C SER A 3 20.02 40.12 -41.84
N ARG A 4 21.12 39.93 -41.09
CA ARG A 4 21.23 39.02 -39.95
C ARG A 4 20.43 39.58 -38.77
N ARG A 5 19.51 38.79 -38.22
CA ARG A 5 19.02 38.96 -36.85
C ARG A 5 18.99 37.61 -36.16
N ILE A 6 20.02 37.34 -35.36
CA ILE A 6 20.06 36.22 -34.42
C ILE A 6 19.35 36.70 -33.16
N LEU A 7 18.18 36.14 -32.87
CA LEU A 7 17.46 36.32 -31.61
C LEU A 7 18.07 35.38 -30.56
N THR A 8 18.69 35.95 -29.53
CA THR A 8 19.11 35.22 -28.34
C THR A 8 17.95 35.11 -27.36
N ALA A 9 17.29 33.95 -27.32
CA ALA A 9 16.31 33.65 -26.29
C ALA A 9 17.03 33.24 -24.99
N LYS A 10 16.93 34.07 -23.95
CA LYS A 10 17.34 33.71 -22.59
C LYS A 10 16.20 32.94 -21.92
N LEU A 11 16.43 31.68 -21.57
CA LEU A 11 15.49 30.87 -20.78
C LEU A 11 15.46 31.40 -19.33
N PRO A 12 14.28 31.55 -18.69
CA PRO A 12 14.20 31.89 -17.28
C PRO A 12 14.55 30.66 -16.43
N VAL A 13 15.57 30.80 -15.58
CA VAL A 13 15.88 29.85 -14.51
C VAL A 13 14.73 29.91 -13.50
N GLN A 14 13.81 28.95 -13.59
CA GLN A 14 12.77 28.74 -12.57
C GLN A 14 13.46 28.23 -11.29
N ALA A 15 13.59 29.11 -10.30
CA ALA A 15 14.03 28.73 -8.98
C ALA A 15 12.98 27.81 -8.34
N CYS A 16 13.31 26.52 -8.20
CA CYS A 16 12.51 25.57 -7.43
C CYS A 16 12.59 25.95 -5.95
N ALA A 17 11.61 26.70 -5.44
CA ALA A 17 11.43 26.89 -4.01
C ALA A 17 10.96 25.54 -3.40
N ARG A 18 11.85 24.87 -2.67
CA ARG A 18 11.49 23.72 -1.82
C ARG A 18 10.66 24.24 -0.65
N LEU A 19 9.35 24.14 -0.74
CA LEU A 19 8.48 24.27 0.43
C LEU A 19 8.74 23.04 1.34
N PRO A 20 9.04 23.21 2.63
CA PRO A 20 9.11 22.07 3.53
C PRO A 20 7.71 21.48 3.66
N SER A 21 7.53 20.25 3.16
CA SER A 21 6.34 19.46 3.45
C SER A 21 6.34 19.12 4.93
N VAL A 22 5.68 19.94 5.75
CA VAL A 22 5.43 19.59 7.14
C VAL A 22 4.53 18.36 7.10
N ALA A 23 5.07 17.20 7.48
CA ALA A 23 4.29 15.99 7.67
C ALA A 23 3.22 16.29 8.73
N ARG A 24 1.98 16.52 8.30
CA ARG A 24 0.84 16.53 9.22
C ARG A 24 0.72 15.11 9.75
N PRO A 25 0.89 14.86 11.06
CA PRO A 25 0.45 13.59 11.60
C PRO A 25 -1.06 13.57 11.43
N ALA A 26 -1.53 12.78 10.46
CA ALA A 26 -2.91 12.35 10.43
C ALA A 26 -3.08 11.46 11.66
N PHE A 27 -3.43 12.08 12.79
CA PHE A 27 -4.05 11.35 13.88
C PHE A 27 -5.41 10.91 13.35
N THR A 28 -5.42 9.80 12.62
CA THR A 28 -6.62 9.00 12.46
C THR A 28 -7.04 8.69 13.89
N GLN A 29 -8.13 9.29 14.37
CA GLN A 29 -8.72 8.86 15.63
C GLN A 29 -9.07 7.39 15.45
N VAL A 30 -8.20 6.51 15.96
CA VAL A 30 -8.50 5.09 16.08
C VAL A 30 -9.48 5.01 17.24
N ARG A 31 -10.77 5.20 16.97
CA ARG A 31 -11.79 4.66 17.87
C ARG A 31 -11.55 3.17 17.88
N TYR A 32 -11.13 2.65 19.03
CA TYR A 32 -10.92 1.23 19.21
C TYR A 32 -12.24 0.53 18.90
N ALA A 33 -12.22 -0.42 17.96
CA ALA A 33 -13.36 -1.31 17.67
C ALA A 33 -13.84 -2.12 18.90
N SER A 34 -13.14 -2.02 20.03
CA SER A 34 -13.45 -2.65 21.31
C SER A 34 -14.14 -1.72 22.31
N GLN A 35 -14.43 -0.45 21.96
CA GLN A 35 -15.27 0.37 22.83
C GLN A 35 -16.68 -0.23 22.75
N ALA A 36 -17.10 -0.92 23.81
CA ALA A 36 -18.51 -1.26 23.96
C ALA A 36 -19.31 0.04 23.81
N GLU A 37 -20.45 -0.02 23.12
CA GLU A 37 -21.41 1.07 23.03
C GLU A 37 -21.92 1.33 24.45
N ILE A 38 -21.16 2.10 25.21
CA ILE A 38 -21.59 2.66 26.47
C ILE A 38 -22.50 3.79 26.05
N GLU A 39 -23.82 3.54 26.08
CA GLU A 39 -24.81 4.61 26.06
C GLU A 39 -24.53 5.50 27.27
N ASP A 40 -23.66 6.49 27.10
CA ASP A 40 -23.48 7.58 28.04
C ASP A 40 -24.54 8.64 27.72
N PRO A 41 -25.58 8.78 28.57
CA PRO A 41 -26.67 9.73 28.32
C PRO A 41 -26.20 11.19 28.20
N GLY A 42 -25.00 11.52 28.69
CA GLY A 42 -24.41 12.85 28.60
C GLY A 42 -23.56 13.12 27.37
N MET A 43 -23.21 12.10 26.57
CA MET A 43 -22.16 12.21 25.55
C MET A 43 -22.68 12.65 24.17
N ASN A 44 -23.91 12.27 23.79
CA ASN A 44 -24.46 12.52 22.45
C ASN A 44 -25.63 13.54 22.44
N GLY A 45 -25.79 14.33 23.50
CA GLY A 45 -26.79 15.42 23.52
C GLY A 45 -28.25 14.99 23.29
N GLY A 46 -28.58 13.72 23.52
CA GLY A 46 -29.90 13.15 23.26
C GLY A 46 -30.19 12.81 21.79
N TYR A 47 -29.16 12.77 20.93
CA TYR A 47 -29.32 12.34 19.54
C TYR A 47 -29.73 10.85 19.48
N PRO A 48 -30.74 10.48 18.67
CA PRO A 48 -31.13 9.08 18.52
C PRO A 48 -30.01 8.28 17.84
N ASN A 49 -29.42 7.31 18.55
CA ASN A 49 -28.42 6.42 17.98
C ASN A 49 -29.07 5.07 17.58
N PRO A 50 -29.45 4.87 16.30
CA PRO A 50 -29.92 3.56 15.84
C PRO A 50 -28.80 2.50 15.94
N PRO A 51 -29.09 1.20 15.84
CA PRO A 51 -28.05 0.16 15.90
C PRO A 51 -26.97 0.30 14.81
N ALA A 52 -25.72 -0.01 15.19
CA ALA A 52 -24.55 0.03 14.30
C ALA A 52 -24.61 -1.06 13.21
N GLN A 53 -25.35 -0.80 12.13
CA GLN A 53 -25.45 -1.70 10.98
C GLN A 53 -24.83 -1.08 9.72
N ARG A 54 -23.86 -1.79 9.11
CA ARG A 54 -23.28 -1.36 7.83
C ARG A 54 -24.30 -1.39 6.70
N ARG A 55 -24.32 -0.35 5.86
CA ARG A 55 -25.25 -0.17 4.74
C ARG A 55 -25.13 -1.31 3.71
N GLN A 56 -23.90 -1.71 3.40
CA GLN A 56 -23.46 -3.09 3.56
C GLN A 56 -24.51 -4.20 3.41
N PHE A 57 -25.04 -4.55 4.58
CA PHE A 57 -25.83 -5.74 4.83
C PHE A 57 -27.33 -5.48 4.70
N ARG A 58 -27.72 -4.25 4.33
CA ARG A 58 -29.11 -3.94 4.01
C ARG A 58 -29.50 -4.58 2.70
N ASP A 59 -30.78 -4.89 2.55
CA ASP A 59 -31.32 -5.47 1.32
C ASP A 59 -30.96 -4.60 0.10
N PRO A 60 -30.16 -5.10 -0.86
CA PRO A 60 -29.81 -4.34 -2.06
C PRO A 60 -31.01 -4.09 -2.99
N TYR A 61 -32.09 -4.85 -2.85
CA TYR A 61 -33.30 -4.72 -3.67
C TYR A 61 -34.43 -4.00 -2.93
N GLY A 62 -34.15 -3.45 -1.75
CA GLY A 62 -35.08 -2.59 -1.04
C GLY A 62 -35.42 -1.35 -1.89
N GLY A 63 -36.69 -0.94 -1.89
CA GLY A 63 -37.15 0.29 -2.54
C GLY A 63 -36.70 1.56 -1.81
N TRP A 64 -35.39 1.76 -1.68
CA TRP A 64 -34.79 2.86 -0.93
C TRP A 64 -34.99 4.20 -1.62
N TRP A 65 -35.15 5.27 -0.83
CA TRP A 65 -35.15 6.63 -1.35
C TRP A 65 -33.78 7.03 -1.93
N ASP A 66 -32.70 6.64 -1.26
CA ASP A 66 -31.34 6.69 -1.76
C ASP A 66 -30.86 5.25 -2.05
N PRO A 67 -30.87 4.81 -3.33
CA PRO A 67 -30.43 3.47 -3.70
C PRO A 67 -28.94 3.22 -3.46
N GLN A 68 -28.09 4.26 -3.49
CA GLN A 68 -26.65 4.11 -3.35
C GLN A 68 -26.28 3.82 -1.91
N ASP A 69 -26.84 4.55 -0.94
CA ASP A 69 -26.56 4.34 0.49
C ASP A 69 -27.54 3.38 1.18
N ARG A 70 -28.53 2.85 0.43
CA ARG A 70 -29.61 1.99 0.94
C ARG A 70 -30.31 2.62 2.15
N ARG A 71 -30.76 3.86 1.97
CA ARG A 71 -31.31 4.72 3.04
C ARG A 71 -32.65 5.35 2.64
N ASN A 72 -33.55 5.48 3.60
CA ASN A 72 -34.81 6.18 3.42
C ASN A 72 -34.74 7.63 3.91
N PHE A 73 -35.56 8.50 3.33
CA PHE A 73 -35.66 9.90 3.75
C PHE A 73 -36.21 9.99 5.19
N GLY A 74 -35.57 10.79 6.05
CA GLY A 74 -35.99 10.98 7.45
C GLY A 74 -35.62 9.83 8.40
N GLU A 75 -34.95 8.78 7.94
CA GLU A 75 -34.41 7.72 8.79
C GLU A 75 -33.31 8.28 9.72
N PRO A 76 -33.34 8.00 11.05
CA PRO A 76 -32.24 8.32 11.95
C PRO A 76 -30.92 7.73 11.45
N VAL A 77 -29.84 8.50 11.55
CA VAL A 77 -28.51 8.12 11.08
C VAL A 77 -27.67 7.75 12.29
N HIS A 78 -26.93 6.65 12.25
CA HIS A 78 -25.99 6.31 13.33
C HIS A 78 -24.92 7.39 13.46
N GLU A 79 -24.43 7.67 14.68
CA GLU A 79 -23.37 8.67 14.89
C GLU A 79 -22.13 8.42 14.00
N ASP A 80 -21.63 7.18 14.03
CA ASP A 80 -20.53 6.66 13.21
C ASP A 80 -20.96 6.24 11.78
N ASN A 81 -21.88 6.96 11.13
CA ASN A 81 -22.33 6.62 9.78
C ASN A 81 -21.24 6.76 8.70
N ASP A 82 -20.17 7.52 8.97
CA ASP A 82 -19.01 7.63 8.09
C ASP A 82 -18.28 6.28 7.90
N ILE A 83 -18.19 5.47 8.95
CA ILE A 83 -17.59 4.11 8.89
C ILE A 83 -18.61 3.02 8.56
N LEU A 84 -19.91 3.28 8.76
CA LEU A 84 -20.99 2.33 8.45
C LEU A 84 -21.60 2.51 7.05
N GLY A 85 -21.31 3.63 6.38
CA GLY A 85 -21.83 3.98 5.06
C GLY A 85 -21.35 3.06 3.93
N THR A 86 -21.96 3.19 2.75
CA THR A 86 -21.64 2.31 1.60
C THR A 86 -20.22 2.49 1.05
N PHE A 87 -19.63 3.68 1.21
CA PHE A 87 -18.27 3.99 0.76
C PHE A 87 -17.17 3.58 1.76
N THR A 88 -17.52 2.87 2.83
CA THR A 88 -16.56 2.29 3.76
C THR A 88 -15.89 1.04 3.18
N THR A 89 -14.89 0.53 3.88
CA THR A 89 -14.27 -0.75 3.54
C THR A 89 -15.30 -1.88 3.59
N GLU A 90 -15.26 -2.78 2.62
CA GLU A 90 -16.11 -3.97 2.56
C GLU A 90 -15.93 -4.86 3.81
N SER A 91 -17.04 -5.28 4.44
CA SER A 91 -17.04 -6.28 5.50
C SER A 91 -17.15 -7.69 4.93
N TYR A 92 -16.06 -8.44 5.01
CA TYR A 92 -16.02 -9.83 4.58
C TYR A 92 -16.70 -10.79 5.59
N THR A 93 -17.66 -11.59 5.12
CA THR A 93 -18.49 -12.48 5.98
C THR A 93 -18.20 -13.97 5.86
N HIS A 94 -17.50 -14.41 4.82
CA HIS A 94 -17.35 -15.84 4.52
C HIS A 94 -16.41 -16.57 5.52
N PHE A 95 -15.41 -15.91 6.08
CA PHE A 95 -14.63 -16.42 7.20
C PHE A 95 -14.09 -15.29 8.10
N LYS A 96 -13.83 -15.63 9.37
CA LYS A 96 -13.22 -14.71 10.36
C LYS A 96 -11.75 -14.42 10.03
N ALA A 97 -11.26 -13.25 10.45
CA ALA A 97 -9.88 -12.81 10.24
C ALA A 97 -8.80 -13.85 10.63
N PRO A 98 -8.88 -14.56 11.78
CA PRO A 98 -7.86 -15.56 12.12
C PRO A 98 -7.73 -16.69 11.09
N LYS A 99 -8.87 -17.15 10.55
CA LYS A 99 -8.89 -18.17 9.50
C LYS A 99 -8.33 -17.63 8.18
N ALA A 100 -8.61 -16.36 7.86
CA ALA A 100 -8.04 -15.69 6.69
C ALA A 100 -6.51 -15.69 6.73
N PHE A 101 -5.94 -15.23 7.85
CA PHE A 101 -4.49 -15.15 8.04
C PHE A 101 -3.84 -16.54 8.06
N PHE A 102 -4.50 -17.53 8.66
CA PHE A 102 -4.04 -18.91 8.61
C PHE A 102 -3.94 -19.43 7.17
N LEU A 103 -5.01 -19.28 6.38
CA LEU A 103 -5.02 -19.73 4.98
C LEU A 103 -3.99 -18.99 4.12
N MET A 104 -3.86 -17.68 4.30
CA MET A 104 -2.84 -16.87 3.63
C MET A 104 -1.43 -17.35 3.99
N GLY A 105 -1.17 -17.59 5.28
CA GLY A 105 0.09 -18.14 5.77
C GLY A 105 0.39 -19.49 5.13
N CYS A 106 -0.56 -20.42 5.13
CA CYS A 106 -0.40 -21.71 4.46
C CYS A 106 -0.05 -21.56 2.97
N ALA A 107 -0.74 -20.67 2.24
CA ALA A 107 -0.48 -20.46 0.82
C ALA A 107 0.95 -19.94 0.58
N ILE A 108 1.35 -18.90 1.32
CA ILE A 108 2.71 -18.31 1.24
C ILE A 108 3.75 -19.38 1.59
N THR A 109 3.61 -20.04 2.74
CA THR A 109 4.55 -21.07 3.20
C THR A 109 4.67 -22.20 2.19
N THR A 110 3.58 -22.65 1.58
CA THR A 110 3.63 -23.74 0.59
C THR A 110 4.44 -23.34 -0.64
N VAL A 111 4.23 -22.14 -1.17
CA VAL A 111 4.96 -21.64 -2.34
C VAL A 111 6.45 -21.50 -2.03
N PHE A 112 6.81 -20.86 -0.92
CA PHE A 112 8.21 -20.63 -0.57
C PHE A 112 8.94 -21.89 -0.11
N ALA A 113 8.28 -22.79 0.62
CA ALA A 113 8.86 -24.07 1.00
C ALA A 113 9.13 -24.94 -0.24
N PHE A 114 8.18 -24.99 -1.19
CA PHE A 114 8.38 -25.72 -2.43
C PHE A 114 9.50 -25.11 -3.27
N SER A 115 9.53 -23.79 -3.43
CA SER A 115 10.62 -23.09 -4.14
C SER A 115 11.98 -23.36 -3.50
N GLY A 116 12.07 -23.28 -2.17
CA GLY A 116 13.29 -23.61 -1.42
C GLY A 116 13.72 -25.07 -1.62
N LEU A 117 12.77 -26.01 -1.59
CA LEU A 117 13.06 -27.42 -1.85
C LEU A 117 13.61 -27.63 -3.26
N VAL A 118 12.97 -27.03 -4.27
CA VAL A 118 13.45 -27.09 -5.66
C VAL A 118 14.86 -26.51 -5.74
N SER A 119 15.14 -25.39 -5.08
CA SER A 119 16.47 -24.78 -5.07
C SER A 119 17.57 -25.67 -4.47
N LEU A 120 17.24 -26.55 -3.52
CA LEU A 120 18.22 -27.49 -2.94
C LEU A 120 18.59 -28.63 -3.90
N PHE A 121 17.69 -29.01 -4.79
CA PHE A 121 17.90 -30.09 -5.76
C PHE A 121 18.27 -29.58 -7.16
N TYR A 122 18.21 -28.27 -7.38
CA TYR A 122 18.51 -27.69 -8.68
C TYR A 122 20.01 -27.77 -8.95
N PRO A 123 20.44 -28.34 -10.09
CA PRO A 123 21.85 -28.46 -10.40
C PRO A 123 22.48 -27.09 -10.65
N ASP A 124 23.75 -26.95 -10.28
CA ASP A 124 24.53 -25.76 -10.59
C ASP A 124 24.65 -25.56 -12.11
N LYS A 125 24.83 -24.29 -12.48
CA LYS A 125 24.97 -23.91 -13.88
C LYS A 125 26.19 -24.62 -14.50
N PRO A 126 26.06 -25.31 -15.65
CA PRO A 126 27.16 -26.02 -16.30
C PRO A 126 28.06 -25.07 -17.10
N SER A 127 28.36 -23.88 -16.57
CA SER A 127 29.29 -22.94 -17.18
C SER A 127 30.08 -22.21 -16.13
N VAL A 128 31.39 -22.11 -16.37
CA VAL A 128 32.30 -21.32 -15.54
C VAL A 128 31.89 -19.85 -15.69
N PRO A 129 31.75 -19.10 -14.58
CA PRO A 129 31.47 -17.67 -14.64
C PRO A 129 32.57 -16.92 -15.38
N ARG A 130 32.20 -15.89 -16.14
CA ARG A 130 33.15 -15.09 -16.90
C ARG A 130 34.10 -14.37 -15.96
N THR A 131 35.40 -14.58 -16.17
CA THR A 131 36.47 -13.90 -15.45
C THR A 131 37.10 -12.82 -16.33
N PHE A 132 37.70 -11.83 -15.70
CA PHE A 132 38.35 -10.71 -16.38
C PHE A 132 39.71 -10.41 -15.76
N GLU A 133 40.67 -10.02 -16.59
CA GLU A 133 42.01 -9.63 -16.14
C GLU A 133 41.90 -8.49 -15.12
N ASP A 134 42.61 -8.64 -13.99
CA ASP A 134 42.57 -7.74 -12.83
C ASP A 134 41.17 -7.35 -12.32
N GLY A 135 40.11 -8.07 -12.69
CA GLY A 135 38.75 -7.81 -12.24
C GLY A 135 38.20 -6.47 -12.73
N LEU A 136 38.74 -5.97 -13.84
CA LEU A 136 38.49 -4.62 -14.35
C LEU A 136 38.63 -3.52 -13.28
N GLU A 137 39.55 -3.67 -12.34
CA GLU A 137 39.67 -2.73 -11.22
C GLU A 137 39.91 -1.29 -11.71
N LYS A 138 40.73 -1.12 -12.75
CA LYS A 138 41.02 0.20 -13.33
C LYS A 138 39.82 0.79 -14.07
N GLU A 139 39.08 -0.03 -14.82
CA GLU A 139 37.93 0.40 -15.61
C GLU A 139 36.68 0.65 -14.76
N LEU A 140 36.56 -0.03 -13.61
CA LEU A 140 35.40 0.08 -12.71
C LEU A 140 35.53 1.20 -11.66
N GLY A 141 36.66 1.92 -11.61
CA GLY A 141 36.82 3.08 -10.73
C GLY A 141 37.90 2.96 -9.66
N GLY A 142 38.79 1.97 -9.77
CA GLY A 142 39.95 1.78 -8.91
C GLY A 142 39.67 1.00 -7.62
N ALA A 143 40.61 1.04 -6.69
CA ALA A 143 40.68 0.17 -5.51
C ALA A 143 39.44 0.16 -4.59
N ASN A 144 38.57 1.16 -4.67
CA ASN A 144 37.35 1.26 -3.85
C ASN A 144 36.07 0.86 -4.59
N ALA A 145 36.16 0.48 -5.87
CA ALA A 145 35.02 0.06 -6.66
C ALA A 145 34.75 -1.45 -6.52
N VAL A 146 33.49 -1.85 -6.70
CA VAL A 146 33.13 -3.27 -6.78
C VAL A 146 33.73 -3.86 -8.04
N ARG A 147 34.76 -4.69 -7.87
CA ARG A 147 35.50 -5.37 -8.94
C ARG A 147 34.70 -6.51 -9.56
N ALA A 148 34.97 -6.80 -10.84
CA ALA A 148 34.53 -8.02 -11.48
C ALA A 148 35.40 -9.22 -11.05
N ARG A 149 34.94 -10.44 -11.35
CA ARG A 149 35.61 -11.69 -10.96
C ARG A 149 36.96 -11.85 -11.65
N LYS A 150 38.03 -12.12 -10.89
CA LYS A 150 39.37 -12.44 -11.44
C LYS A 150 39.52 -13.93 -11.74
N PRO A 151 40.43 -14.33 -12.66
CA PRO A 151 40.76 -15.74 -12.88
C PRO A 151 41.30 -16.39 -11.60
N GLY A 152 40.84 -17.59 -11.26
CA GLY A 152 41.29 -18.34 -10.08
C GLY A 152 40.63 -17.95 -8.75
N GLU A 153 39.72 -16.98 -8.76
CA GLU A 153 38.85 -16.72 -7.61
C GLU A 153 37.58 -17.59 -7.71
N ASP A 154 37.43 -18.53 -6.78
CA ASP A 154 36.30 -19.45 -6.70
C ASP A 154 35.20 -19.02 -5.71
N SER A 155 35.51 -18.09 -4.81
CA SER A 155 34.56 -17.54 -3.84
C SER A 155 34.00 -16.19 -4.27
N TRP A 156 32.76 -15.95 -3.87
CA TRP A 156 32.11 -14.63 -3.91
C TRP A 156 32.62 -13.74 -2.77
#